data_AF-A0A2N1MWN2-F1
#
_entry.id   AF-A0A2N1MWN2-F1
#
_cell.length_a   1.000
_cell.length_b   1.000
_cell.length_c   1.000
_cell.angle_alpha   90.00
_cell.angle_beta   90.00
_cell.angle_gamma   90.00
#
_symmetry.space_group_name_H-M   'P 1'
#
loop_
_entity.id
_entity.type
_entity.pdbx_description
1 polymer ?
#
loop_
_entity_poly.entity_id
_entity_poly.type
_entity_poly.pdbx_seq_one_letter_code
_entity_poly.pdbx_strand_id
1 'polypeptide(L)'
;MHFKNFALSGKKCLHITCDNCSGQNKNNLSLWFWFWLVMLGWYEEITVNFMIPGHTKFICDSFFGHIKKAYWKHRVNIIDDVKNIINNSSEGNKAILYNNGSNWNWYDFSEFFKKHFVPLPNIKQYYHFRFSSNNIGKVYVSKVSGGKESCFKLLNNDNFDKNGKPDLIDITLLTKERQNYLYSKIRQYVDDPYKDVYCAKPN
;
A
#
# COMPACT_ATOMS: atom_id res chain seq x y z
N MET A 1 10.37 1.10 1.96
CA MET A 1 11.38 2.06 2.49
C MET A 1 11.22 2.32 4.00
N HIS A 2 10.01 2.36 4.58
CA HIS A 2 9.85 2.57 6.04
C HIS A 2 10.01 1.29 6.90
N PHE A 3 9.41 0.16 6.49
CA PHE A 3 9.53 -1.12 7.21
C PHE A 3 10.99 -1.60 7.31
N LYS A 4 11.75 -1.49 6.22
CA LYS A 4 13.18 -1.81 6.22
C LYS A 4 13.93 -0.98 7.28
N ASN A 5 13.68 0.32 7.37
CA ASN A 5 14.35 1.18 8.35
C ASN A 5 13.99 0.82 9.80
N PHE A 6 12.73 0.45 10.05
CA PHE A 6 12.30 -0.01 11.38
C PHE A 6 12.96 -1.35 11.76
N ALA A 7 13.04 -2.30 10.83
CA ALA A 7 13.76 -3.56 11.03
C ALA A 7 15.27 -3.35 11.26
N LEU A 8 15.89 -2.42 10.52
CA LEU A 8 17.29 -2.05 10.68
C LEU A 8 17.58 -1.38 12.04
N SER A 9 16.57 -0.81 12.70
CA SER A 9 16.70 -0.29 14.07
C SER A 9 16.67 -1.39 15.14
N GLY A 10 16.81 -2.67 14.76
CA GLY A 10 16.83 -3.83 15.67
C GLY A 10 15.45 -4.32 16.14
N LYS A 11 14.35 -3.70 15.70
CA LYS A 11 12.99 -4.12 16.10
C LYS A 11 12.53 -5.30 15.24
N LYS A 12 12.50 -6.50 15.82
CA LYS A 12 12.18 -7.75 15.13
C LYS A 12 10.70 -8.18 15.21
N CYS A 13 9.92 -7.57 16.11
CA CYS A 13 8.48 -7.78 16.18
C CYS A 13 7.73 -6.56 15.65
N LEU A 14 6.87 -6.78 14.65
CA LEU A 14 6.03 -5.73 14.08
C LEU A 14 4.56 -6.00 14.40
N HIS A 15 3.91 -5.05 15.07
CA HIS A 15 2.46 -5.05 15.22
C HIS A 15 1.89 -3.92 14.38
N ILE A 16 1.02 -4.27 13.44
CA ILE A 16 0.37 -3.30 12.57
C ILE A 16 -1.14 -3.45 12.67
N THR A 17 -1.83 -2.30 12.68
CA THR A 17 -3.28 -2.23 12.59
C THR A 17 -3.65 -1.64 11.24
N CYS A 18 -4.58 -2.28 10.54
CA CYS A 18 -5.04 -1.90 9.22
C CYS A 18 -6.57 -1.73 9.22
N ASP A 19 -7.08 -0.91 8.29
CA ASP A 19 -8.51 -0.94 7.98
C ASP A 19 -8.93 -2.31 7.45
N ASN A 20 -10.19 -2.67 7.63
CA ASN A 20 -10.75 -3.92 7.13
C ASN A 20 -11.35 -3.75 5.72
N CYS A 21 -10.62 -3.07 4.83
CA CYS A 21 -11.00 -2.95 3.43
C CYS A 21 -10.59 -4.21 2.65
N SER A 22 -11.56 -5.07 2.33
CA SER A 22 -11.30 -6.34 1.64
C SER A 22 -10.74 -6.20 0.21
N GLY A 23 -11.01 -5.07 -0.46
CA GLY A 23 -10.47 -4.80 -1.80
C GLY A 23 -9.02 -4.33 -1.77
N GLN A 24 -8.56 -3.75 -0.66
CA GLN A 24 -7.27 -3.03 -0.61
C GLN A 24 -6.28 -3.70 0.35
N ASN A 25 -6.61 -3.78 1.64
CA ASN A 25 -5.68 -4.18 2.68
C ASN A 25 -5.84 -5.66 3.10
N LYS A 26 -7.06 -6.19 3.00
CA LYS A 26 -7.39 -7.56 3.43
C LYS A 26 -7.61 -8.49 2.25
N ASN A 27 -6.54 -8.75 1.52
CA ASN A 27 -6.47 -9.70 0.42
C ASN A 27 -5.22 -10.59 0.54
N ASN A 28 -5.16 -11.65 -0.27
CA ASN A 28 -4.05 -12.61 -0.24
C ASN A 28 -2.71 -11.96 -0.58
N LEU A 29 -2.69 -11.04 -1.55
CA LEU A 29 -1.47 -10.34 -1.94
C LEU A 29 -0.82 -9.61 -0.76
N SER A 30 -1.63 -8.95 0.06
CA SER A 30 -1.16 -8.27 1.28
C SER A 30 -0.61 -9.25 2.30
N LEU A 31 -1.28 -10.38 2.55
CA LEU A 31 -0.77 -11.43 3.46
C LEU A 31 0.56 -12.02 2.97
N TRP A 32 0.68 -12.27 1.68
CA TRP A 32 1.91 -12.78 1.07
C TRP A 32 3.06 -11.79 1.23
N PHE A 33 2.78 -10.49 1.05
CA PHE A 33 3.77 -9.44 1.30
C PHE A 33 4.27 -9.44 2.76
N TRP A 34 3.37 -9.47 3.74
CA TRP A 34 3.78 -9.51 5.16
C TRP A 34 4.62 -10.75 5.48
N PHE A 35 4.20 -11.91 4.99
CA PHE A 35 4.95 -13.15 5.17
C PHE A 35 6.34 -13.08 4.50
N TRP A 36 6.45 -12.48 3.31
CA TRP A 36 7.73 -12.30 2.62
C TRP A 36 8.72 -11.46 3.44
N LEU A 37 8.27 -10.43 4.16
CA LEU A 37 9.15 -9.65 5.05
C LEU A 37 9.76 -10.50 6.18
N VAL A 38 9.02 -11.50 6.69
CA VAL A 38 9.55 -12.48 7.65
C VAL A 38 10.55 -13.42 6.98
N MET A 39 10.26 -13.89 5.76
CA MET A 39 11.18 -14.75 5.00
C MET A 39 12.52 -14.06 4.73
N LEU A 40 12.50 -12.77 4.41
CA LEU A 40 13.67 -11.90 4.24
C LEU A 40 14.50 -11.73 5.53
N GLY A 41 14.00 -12.18 6.69
CA GLY A 41 14.67 -12.05 7.98
C GLY A 41 14.64 -10.62 8.53
N TRP A 42 13.80 -9.74 7.97
CA TRP A 42 13.66 -8.38 8.48
C TRP A 42 12.96 -8.41 9.84
N TYR A 43 11.98 -9.29 9.99
CA TYR A 43 11.20 -9.49 11.21
C TYR A 43 11.19 -10.96 11.60
N GLU A 44 11.19 -11.22 12.91
CA GLU A 44 10.97 -12.55 13.49
C GLU A 44 9.48 -12.83 13.66
N GLU A 45 8.71 -11.81 14.01
CA GLU A 45 7.25 -11.90 14.11
C GLU A 45 6.57 -10.66 13.51
N ILE A 46 5.52 -10.88 12.73
CA ILE A 46 4.61 -9.83 12.28
C ILE A 46 3.19 -10.21 12.66
N THR A 47 2.52 -9.32 13.38
CA THR A 47 1.10 -9.40 13.66
C THR A 47 0.36 -8.30 12.92
N VAL A 48 -0.57 -8.68 12.05
CA VAL A 48 -1.45 -7.78 11.29
C VAL A 48 -2.86 -7.89 11.87
N ASN A 49 -3.36 -6.78 12.40
CA ASN A 49 -4.67 -6.67 13.00
C ASN A 49 -5.57 -5.81 12.12
N PHE A 50 -6.72 -6.35 11.73
CA PHE A 50 -7.73 -5.65 10.96
C PHE A 50 -8.82 -5.14 11.90
N MET A 51 -9.17 -3.86 11.79
CA MET A 51 -10.21 -3.27 12.61
C MET A 51 -11.58 -3.93 12.35
N ILE A 52 -12.37 -4.12 13.41
CA ILE A 52 -13.73 -4.67 13.28
C ILE A 52 -14.63 -3.60 12.61
N PRO A 53 -15.51 -3.99 11.66
CA PRO A 53 -16.49 -3.07 11.08
C PRO A 53 -17.27 -2.32 12.18
N GLY A 54 -17.40 -1.00 12.03
CA GLY A 54 -18.04 -0.13 13.02
C GLY A 54 -17.09 0.55 14.01
N HIS A 55 -15.83 0.09 14.14
CA HIS A 55 -14.80 0.72 14.98
C HIS A 55 -13.67 1.32 14.13
N THR A 56 -14.02 2.11 13.12
CA THR A 56 -13.11 2.56 12.03
C THR A 56 -12.36 3.85 12.30
N LYS A 57 -12.23 4.31 13.56
CA LYS A 57 -11.45 5.51 13.86
C LYS A 57 -9.96 5.20 13.85
N PHE A 58 -9.34 5.26 12.67
CA PHE A 58 -7.92 5.02 12.50
C PHE A 58 -7.11 6.32 12.59
N ILE A 59 -5.97 6.28 13.28
CA ILE A 59 -5.16 7.50 13.45
C ILE A 59 -4.63 8.02 12.11
N CYS A 60 -4.34 7.14 11.15
CA CYS A 60 -3.94 7.55 9.79
C CYS A 60 -5.02 8.38 9.08
N ASP A 61 -6.30 8.15 9.38
CA ASP A 61 -7.39 8.95 8.80
C ASP A 61 -7.36 10.40 9.30
N SER A 62 -6.85 10.63 10.51
CA SER A 62 -6.69 11.98 11.04
C SER A 62 -5.68 12.79 10.24
N PHE A 63 -4.59 12.15 9.77
CA PHE A 63 -3.58 12.77 8.92
C PHE A 63 -4.12 13.18 7.54
N PHE A 64 -5.04 12.40 6.95
CA PHE A 64 -5.77 12.83 5.75
C PHE A 64 -6.68 14.04 6.02
N GLY A 65 -7.25 14.13 7.22
CA GLY A 65 -7.99 15.32 7.67
C GLY A 65 -7.13 16.59 7.70
N HIS A 66 -5.88 16.49 8.12
CA HIS A 66 -4.92 17.60 8.07
C HIS A 66 -4.61 18.02 6.63
N ILE A 67 -4.36 17.05 5.74
CA ILE A 67 -4.16 17.33 4.30
C ILE A 67 -5.37 18.04 3.72
N LYS A 68 -6.59 17.54 3.98
CA LYS A 68 -7.84 18.12 3.47
C LYS A 68 -8.03 19.56 3.92
N LYS A 69 -7.78 19.86 5.20
CA LYS A 69 -7.87 21.22 5.75
C LYS A 69 -6.86 22.17 5.09
N ALA A 70 -5.63 21.70 4.85
CA ALA A 70 -4.62 22.48 4.16
C ALA A 70 -5.00 22.69 2.69
N TYR A 71 -5.43 21.63 2.01
CA TYR A 71 -5.83 21.65 0.60
C TYR A 71 -6.94 22.68 0.33
N TRP A 72 -7.99 22.72 1.15
CA TRP A 72 -9.09 23.67 0.97
C TRP A 72 -8.71 25.15 1.11
N LYS A 73 -7.57 25.46 1.72
CA LYS A 73 -7.09 26.83 1.90
C LYS A 73 -6.17 27.29 0.76
N HIS A 74 -5.81 26.40 -0.17
CA HIS A 74 -4.84 26.67 -1.21
C HIS A 74 -5.46 26.45 -2.59
N ARG A 75 -5.04 27.26 -3.55
CA ARG A 75 -5.27 26.99 -4.97
C ARG A 75 -4.26 25.94 -5.42
N VAL A 76 -4.71 24.92 -6.15
CA VAL A 76 -3.89 23.80 -6.60
C VAL A 76 -3.94 23.75 -8.11
N ASN A 77 -2.78 24.00 -8.73
CA ASN A 77 -2.64 24.06 -10.17
C ASN A 77 -1.71 22.97 -10.70
N ILE A 78 -0.66 22.65 -9.94
CA ILE A 78 0.33 21.65 -10.33
C ILE A 78 0.53 20.58 -9.26
N ILE A 79 1.10 19.44 -9.65
CA ILE A 79 1.36 18.34 -8.72
C ILE A 79 2.33 18.73 -7.58
N ASP A 80 3.25 19.68 -7.84
CA ASP A 80 4.12 20.23 -6.81
C ASP A 80 3.36 21.04 -5.75
N ASP A 81 2.25 21.69 -6.09
CA ASP A 81 1.38 22.34 -5.10
C ASP A 81 0.82 21.30 -4.14
N VAL A 82 0.34 20.18 -4.67
CA VAL A 82 -0.17 19.05 -3.87
C VAL A 82 0.93 18.51 -2.95
N LYS A 83 2.14 18.32 -3.48
CA LYS A 83 3.31 17.88 -2.70
C LYS A 83 3.60 18.84 -1.54
N ASN A 84 3.61 20.14 -1.82
CA ASN A 84 3.87 21.18 -0.81
C ASN A 84 2.76 21.20 0.26
N ILE A 85 1.50 21.13 -0.15
CA ILE A 85 0.35 21.05 0.76
C ILE A 85 0.46 19.84 1.68
N ILE A 86 0.78 18.66 1.14
CA ILE A 86 0.92 17.43 1.95
C ILE A 86 2.07 17.60 2.96
N ASN A 87 3.25 18.02 2.52
CA ASN A 87 4.42 18.18 3.39
C ASN A 87 4.20 19.22 4.50
N ASN A 88 3.43 20.27 4.24
CA ASN A 88 3.16 21.34 5.20
C ASN A 88 1.89 21.09 6.04
N SER A 89 1.16 20.01 5.79
CA SER A 89 -0.11 19.74 6.49
C SER A 89 0.06 19.21 7.91
N SER A 90 1.11 18.43 8.17
CA SER A 90 1.51 17.95 9.51
C SER A 90 2.89 17.31 9.45
N GLU A 91 3.59 17.20 10.59
CA GLU A 91 4.89 16.51 10.68
C GLU A 91 4.85 15.03 10.26
N GLY A 92 3.70 14.38 10.43
CA GLY A 92 3.50 12.97 10.05
C GLY A 92 3.27 12.74 8.56
N ASN A 93 3.07 13.80 7.77
CA ASN A 93 2.79 13.71 6.35
C ASN A 93 4.03 14.00 5.51
N LYS A 94 4.31 13.08 4.57
CA LYS A 94 5.41 13.23 3.61
C LYS A 94 4.94 12.82 2.22
N ALA A 95 4.96 13.76 1.30
CA ALA A 95 4.70 13.49 -0.11
C ALA A 95 5.91 12.87 -0.80
N ILE A 96 5.65 11.83 -1.59
CA ILE A 96 6.63 11.21 -2.48
C ILE A 96 6.08 11.34 -3.90
N LEU A 97 6.74 12.16 -4.73
CA LEU A 97 6.34 12.37 -6.11
C LEU A 97 6.94 11.28 -6.98
N TYR A 98 6.11 10.67 -7.83
CA TYR A 98 6.59 9.84 -8.91
C TYR A 98 7.31 10.69 -9.96
N ASN A 99 8.58 10.40 -10.21
CA ASN A 99 9.41 11.12 -11.17
C ASN A 99 10.07 10.11 -12.12
N ASN A 100 9.29 9.52 -13.01
CA ASN A 100 9.73 8.54 -14.01
C ASN A 100 10.61 7.41 -13.41
N GLY A 101 10.22 6.90 -12.25
CA GLY A 101 10.92 5.80 -11.57
C GLY A 101 12.09 6.22 -10.65
N SER A 102 12.49 7.49 -10.63
CA SER A 102 13.64 7.93 -9.82
C SER A 102 13.38 7.90 -8.31
N ASN A 103 12.17 8.30 -7.90
CA ASN A 103 11.81 8.45 -6.48
C ASN A 103 10.90 7.31 -5.98
N TRP A 104 10.14 6.69 -6.88
CA TRP A 104 9.18 5.64 -6.57
C TRP A 104 9.06 4.69 -7.75
N ASN A 105 9.02 3.40 -7.45
CA ASN A 105 8.84 2.34 -8.42
C ASN A 105 7.62 1.50 -8.07
N TRP A 106 6.84 1.16 -9.08
CA TRP A 106 5.73 0.24 -8.96
C TRP A 106 6.24 -1.16 -9.27
N TYR A 107 5.93 -2.12 -8.39
CA TYR A 107 6.42 -3.48 -8.50
C TYR A 107 5.25 -4.44 -8.61
N ASP A 108 5.35 -5.42 -9.52
CA ASP A 108 4.35 -6.46 -9.67
C ASP A 108 4.57 -7.58 -8.65
N PHE A 109 4.13 -7.31 -7.42
CA PHE A 109 4.11 -8.32 -6.37
C PHE A 109 3.13 -9.46 -6.66
N SER A 110 2.11 -9.23 -7.49
CA SER A 110 1.12 -10.25 -7.80
C SER A 110 1.76 -11.40 -8.57
N GLU A 111 2.39 -11.11 -9.70
CA GLU A 111 3.09 -12.12 -10.49
C GLU A 111 4.28 -12.74 -9.74
N PHE A 112 4.98 -11.94 -8.92
CA PHE A 112 6.09 -12.43 -8.08
C PHE A 112 5.66 -13.51 -7.08
N PHE A 113 4.50 -13.37 -6.42
CA PHE A 113 4.06 -14.30 -5.39
C PHE A 113 3.13 -15.41 -5.89
N LYS A 114 2.28 -15.14 -6.89
CA LYS A 114 1.14 -16.00 -7.27
C LYS A 114 1.51 -17.45 -7.62
N LYS A 115 2.72 -17.69 -8.14
CA LYS A 115 3.20 -19.04 -8.48
C LYS A 115 3.64 -19.85 -7.25
N HIS A 116 4.04 -19.17 -6.18
CA HIS A 116 4.68 -19.80 -5.02
C HIS A 116 3.79 -19.82 -3.77
N PHE A 117 2.77 -18.97 -3.70
CA PHE A 117 1.96 -18.80 -2.50
C PHE A 117 0.54 -19.38 -2.68
N VAL A 118 -0.01 -19.88 -1.58
CA VAL A 118 -1.38 -20.40 -1.49
C VAL A 118 -2.29 -19.27 -1.01
N PRO A 119 -3.47 -19.07 -1.63
CA PRO A 119 -4.47 -18.15 -1.08
C PRO A 119 -5.07 -18.72 0.21
N LEU A 120 -5.20 -17.87 1.24
CA LEU A 120 -5.93 -18.22 2.45
C LEU A 120 -7.45 -18.21 2.16
N PRO A 121 -8.15 -19.35 2.36
CA PRO A 121 -9.60 -19.39 2.17
C PRO A 121 -10.32 -18.54 3.23
N ASN A 122 -11.47 -17.98 2.87
CA ASN A 122 -12.34 -17.25 3.79
C ASN A 122 -11.64 -16.13 4.58
N ILE A 123 -10.61 -15.50 4.01
CA ILE A 123 -9.79 -14.44 4.64
C ILE A 123 -10.63 -13.38 5.36
N LYS A 124 -11.79 -13.02 4.80
CA LYS A 124 -12.71 -12.01 5.34
C LYS A 124 -13.20 -12.30 6.76
N GLN A 125 -13.25 -13.57 7.17
CA GLN A 125 -13.72 -13.98 8.50
C GLN A 125 -12.70 -13.73 9.62
N TYR A 126 -11.42 -13.58 9.30
CA TYR A 126 -10.34 -13.45 10.28
C TYR A 126 -9.94 -11.99 10.46
N TYR A 127 -9.57 -11.58 11.66
CA TYR A 127 -9.18 -10.19 11.95
C TYR A 127 -7.73 -10.08 12.40
N HIS A 128 -7.15 -11.18 12.88
CA HIS A 128 -5.79 -11.20 13.39
C HIS A 128 -5.00 -12.23 12.61
N PHE A 129 -3.84 -11.82 12.12
CA PHE A 129 -2.93 -12.63 11.32
C PHE A 129 -1.54 -12.53 11.93
N ARG A 130 -0.89 -13.66 12.13
CA ARG A 130 0.44 -13.73 12.72
C ARG A 130 1.36 -14.60 11.88
N PHE A 131 2.54 -14.06 11.60
CA PHE A 131 3.60 -14.67 10.81
C PHE A 131 4.85 -14.76 11.68
N SER A 132 5.55 -15.90 11.64
CA SER A 132 6.72 -16.14 12.49
C SER A 132 7.85 -16.82 11.73
N SER A 133 9.08 -16.38 11.98
CA SER A 133 10.30 -17.00 11.45
C SER A 133 10.50 -18.44 11.93
N ASN A 134 9.87 -18.82 13.05
CA ASN A 134 9.93 -20.18 13.59
C ASN A 134 9.06 -21.17 12.80
N ASN A 135 8.11 -20.66 12.01
CA ASN A 135 7.14 -21.46 11.26
C ASN A 135 6.98 -20.91 9.84
N ILE A 136 8.07 -20.87 9.09
CA ILE A 136 8.07 -20.43 7.69
C ILE A 136 7.06 -21.25 6.87
N GLY A 137 6.33 -20.56 6.00
CA GLY A 137 5.34 -21.12 5.10
C GLY A 137 3.94 -21.24 5.72
N LYS A 138 3.73 -20.69 6.93
CA LYS A 138 2.45 -20.74 7.64
C LYS A 138 1.98 -19.36 8.09
N VAL A 139 0.66 -19.25 8.23
CA VAL A 139 0.00 -18.11 8.89
C VAL A 139 -0.92 -18.62 10.00
N TYR A 140 -0.90 -17.94 11.13
CA TYR A 140 -1.82 -18.14 12.23
C TYR A 140 -2.90 -17.07 12.15
N VAL A 141 -4.16 -17.47 12.23
CA VAL A 141 -5.29 -16.56 12.09
C VAL A 141 -6.31 -16.72 13.20
N SER A 142 -6.91 -15.62 13.64
CA SER A 142 -8.00 -15.61 14.62
C SER A 142 -9.13 -14.67 14.20
N LYS A 143 -10.36 -15.03 14.58
CA LYS A 143 -11.58 -14.24 14.36
C LYS A 143 -11.79 -13.17 15.45
N VAL A 144 -11.17 -13.33 16.61
CA VAL A 144 -11.30 -12.42 17.76
C VAL A 144 -9.94 -12.19 18.40
N SER A 145 -9.76 -11.03 19.02
CA SER A 145 -8.49 -10.69 19.68
C SER A 145 -8.21 -11.66 20.83
N GLY A 146 -7.01 -12.23 20.88
CA GLY A 146 -6.62 -13.25 21.86
C GLY A 146 -7.36 -14.60 21.72
N GLY A 147 -8.16 -14.79 20.66
CA GLY A 147 -8.89 -16.03 20.42
C GLY A 147 -8.01 -17.19 19.98
N LYS A 148 -8.62 -18.37 19.85
CA LYS A 148 -7.96 -19.57 19.33
C LYS A 148 -7.49 -19.34 17.90
N GLU A 149 -6.19 -19.53 17.69
CA GLU A 149 -5.59 -19.45 16.36
C GLU A 149 -5.83 -20.74 15.56
N SER A 150 -6.05 -20.57 14.25
CA SER A 150 -6.00 -21.63 13.25
C SER A 150 -4.77 -21.42 12.38
N CYS A 151 -4.06 -22.50 12.07
CA CYS A 151 -2.84 -22.46 11.26
C CYS A 151 -3.14 -22.91 9.83
N PHE A 152 -2.67 -22.14 8.85
CA PHE A 152 -2.81 -22.45 7.41
C PHE A 152 -1.47 -22.38 6.70
N LYS A 153 -1.29 -23.22 5.69
CA LYS A 153 -0.13 -23.19 4.79
C LYS A 153 -0.29 -22.02 3.80
N LEU A 154 0.80 -21.28 3.58
CA LEU A 154 0.88 -20.15 2.65
C LEU A 154 1.89 -20.33 1.51
N LEU A 155 2.81 -21.29 1.58
CA LEU A 155 3.72 -21.61 0.48
C LEU A 155 3.29 -22.89 -0.20
N ASN A 156 3.32 -22.95 -1.54
CA ASN A 156 3.12 -24.19 -2.30
C ASN A 156 4.33 -25.11 -2.19
N ASN A 157 5.54 -24.54 -2.31
CA ASN A 157 6.83 -25.21 -2.27
C ASN A 157 7.89 -24.34 -1.57
N ASP A 158 9.00 -24.95 -1.19
CA ASP A 158 10.09 -24.27 -0.47
C ASP A 158 11.12 -23.61 -1.42
N ASN A 159 10.90 -23.69 -2.74
CA ASN A 159 11.83 -23.19 -3.77
C ASN A 159 11.61 -21.72 -4.13
N PHE A 160 10.90 -20.96 -3.31
CA PHE A 160 10.69 -19.54 -3.56
C PHE A 160 11.99 -18.76 -3.27
N ASP A 161 12.53 -18.08 -4.28
CA ASP A 161 13.66 -17.16 -4.08
C ASP A 161 13.18 -15.91 -3.34
N LYS A 162 13.31 -15.95 -2.01
CA LYS A 162 12.97 -14.83 -1.15
C LYS A 162 13.78 -13.56 -1.45
N ASN A 163 14.98 -13.68 -2.01
CA ASN A 163 15.82 -12.53 -2.35
C ASN A 163 15.55 -12.02 -3.76
N GLY A 164 14.70 -12.72 -4.52
CA GLY A 164 14.21 -12.31 -5.82
C GLY A 164 13.56 -10.94 -5.76
N LYS A 165 13.60 -10.21 -6.88
CA LYS A 165 13.04 -8.88 -7.01
C LYS A 165 11.80 -8.94 -7.90
N PRO A 166 10.65 -8.39 -7.47
CA PRO A 166 9.50 -8.26 -8.34
C PRO A 166 9.81 -7.35 -9.53
N ASP A 167 9.18 -7.64 -10.67
CA ASP A 167 9.32 -6.85 -11.89
C ASP A 167 8.74 -5.45 -11.71
N LEU A 168 9.26 -4.49 -12.49
CA LEU A 168 8.70 -3.15 -12.53
C LEU A 168 7.43 -3.14 -13.36
N ILE A 169 6.43 -2.40 -12.89
CA ILE A 169 5.23 -2.12 -13.67
C ILE A 169 5.51 -0.91 -14.55
N ASP A 170 5.41 -1.11 -15.86
CA ASP A 170 5.56 -0.04 -16.85
C ASP A 170 4.45 1.00 -16.69
N ILE A 171 4.84 2.27 -16.82
CA ILE A 171 3.87 3.36 -16.84
C ILE A 171 3.10 3.27 -18.15
N THR A 172 1.79 3.14 -18.06
CA THR A 172 0.94 3.28 -19.23
C THR A 172 0.71 4.76 -19.53
N LEU A 173 0.97 5.18 -20.77
CA LEU A 173 0.58 6.50 -21.24
C LEU A 173 -0.94 6.68 -21.16
N LEU A 174 -1.39 7.93 -21.00
CA LEU A 174 -2.81 8.23 -21.04
C LEU A 174 -3.41 7.79 -22.37
N THR A 175 -4.51 7.04 -22.31
CA THR A 175 -5.26 6.64 -23.50
C THR A 175 -5.82 7.86 -24.22
N LYS A 176 -6.05 7.75 -25.54
CA LYS A 176 -6.63 8.84 -26.33
C LYS A 176 -7.98 9.31 -25.77
N GLU A 177 -8.81 8.38 -25.30
CA GLU A 177 -10.07 8.67 -24.62
C GLU A 177 -9.85 9.52 -23.36
N ARG A 178 -8.85 9.16 -22.53
CA ARG A 178 -8.56 9.91 -21.31
C ARG A 178 -8.00 11.30 -21.62
N GLN A 179 -7.16 11.43 -22.64
CA GLN A 179 -6.67 12.73 -23.12
C GLN A 179 -7.83 13.61 -23.61
N ASN A 180 -8.76 13.07 -24.40
CA ASN A 180 -9.96 13.77 -24.86
C ASN A 180 -10.85 14.22 -23.69
N TYR A 181 -11.02 13.39 -22.67
CA TYR A 181 -11.75 13.74 -21.46
C TYR A 181 -11.10 14.92 -20.71
N LEU A 182 -9.78 14.87 -20.52
CA LEU A 182 -9.04 15.95 -19.85
C LEU A 182 -9.19 17.28 -20.62
N TYR A 183 -9.00 17.26 -21.94
CA TYR A 183 -9.16 18.44 -22.78
C TYR A 183 -10.58 19.01 -22.78
N SER A 184 -11.60 18.16 -22.92
CA SER A 184 -12.98 18.61 -23.11
C SER A 184 -13.74 18.91 -21.81
N LYS A 185 -13.42 18.25 -20.70
CA LYS A 185 -14.17 18.35 -19.43
C LYS A 185 -13.40 19.03 -18.32
N ILE A 186 -12.09 18.79 -18.24
CA ILE A 186 -11.27 19.24 -17.11
C ILE A 186 -10.57 20.57 -17.39
N ARG A 187 -10.17 20.83 -18.65
CA ARG A 187 -9.41 22.02 -19.07
C ARG A 187 -9.99 23.36 -18.59
N GLN A 188 -11.32 23.49 -18.50
CA GLN A 188 -11.98 24.72 -18.04
C GLN A 188 -11.70 25.06 -16.57
N TYR A 189 -11.30 24.07 -15.76
CA TYR A 189 -10.99 24.22 -14.33
C TYR A 189 -9.48 24.39 -14.07
N VAL A 190 -8.66 24.38 -15.12
CA VAL A 190 -7.21 24.53 -15.04
C VAL A 190 -6.85 25.95 -15.45
N ASP A 191 -5.98 26.62 -14.68
CA ASP A 191 -5.53 27.97 -15.01
C ASP A 191 -4.74 28.00 -16.32
N ASP A 192 -4.83 29.11 -17.06
CA ASP A 192 -4.27 29.26 -18.42
C ASP A 192 -2.81 28.80 -18.55
N PRO A 193 -1.87 29.12 -17.63
CA PRO A 193 -0.48 28.68 -17.76
C PRO A 193 -0.29 27.16 -17.74
N TYR A 194 -1.24 26.39 -17.20
CA TYR A 194 -1.11 24.95 -16.97
C TYR A 194 -2.04 24.11 -17.85
N LYS A 195 -2.94 24.73 -18.62
CA LYS A 195 -3.92 24.02 -19.45
C LYS A 195 -3.26 23.04 -20.42
N ASP A 196 -2.18 23.44 -21.10
CA ASP A 196 -1.49 22.57 -22.06
C ASP A 196 -0.53 21.59 -21.39
N VAL A 197 -0.18 21.78 -20.12
CA VAL A 197 0.62 20.81 -19.36
C VAL A 197 -0.21 19.59 -18.97
N TYR A 198 -1.45 19.80 -18.49
CA TYR A 198 -2.30 18.72 -17.98
C TYR A 198 -3.42 18.28 -18.92
N CYS A 199 -3.85 19.17 -19.82
CA CYS A 199 -5.04 19.00 -20.64
C CYS A 199 -4.77 19.48 -22.07
N ALA A 200 -3.60 19.14 -22.63
CA ALA A 200 -3.24 19.45 -24.02
C ALA A 200 -4.29 18.95 -25.02
N LYS A 201 -4.40 19.64 -26.16
CA LYS A 201 -5.24 19.14 -27.26
C LYS A 201 -4.69 17.80 -27.74
N PRO A 202 -5.49 16.73 -27.77
CA PRO A 202 -4.99 15.41 -28.17
C PRO A 202 -4.62 15.39 -29.65
N ASN A 203 -3.43 14.88 -29.99
CA ASN A 203 -2.92 14.76 -31.38
C ASN A 203 -3.72 13.83 -32.28
#